data_AF-A0A915TZC4-F1
#
_entry.id   AF-A0A915TZC4-F1
#
_cell.length_a   1.000
_cell.length_b   1.000
_cell.length_c   1.000
_cell.angle_alpha   90.00
_cell.angle_beta   90.00
_cell.angle_gamma   90.00
#
_symmetry.space_group_name_H-M   'P 1'
#
loop_
_entity.id
_entity.type
_entity.pdbx_description
1 polymer ?
#
loop_
_entity_poly.entity_id
_entity_poly.type
_entity_poly.pdbx_seq_one_letter_code
_entity_poly.pdbx_strand_id
1 'polypeptide(L)'
;MPWPGPHQLARLNEHGRKISCQTCHIPRFGRTAPAPVTWNWVMGNQTGTISRLLADGRRDIILDRNGFTLARNIEPQYLWSDGSELLYRRGTRIRPDQLTAIQQPAPRSPQAKITPFSAVYATQLYDARYRYLISPQLADTSTRLFSEKPWNDTAREGMNSIRLPYSGAFGFTTTVTYRTVNHGVSAIEQALDCLDCHGQRGRMDWQRLGYDQDPWSDTVEQEPPNEELGDR
;
A
#
# COMPACT_ATOMS: atom_id res chain seq x y z
N MET A 1 2.64 -39.08 -5.37
CA MET A 1 1.45 -38.41 -4.82
C MET A 1 1.54 -36.92 -5.14
N PRO A 2 0.48 -36.25 -5.60
CA PRO A 2 0.47 -34.80 -5.68
C PRO A 2 0.64 -34.21 -4.26
N TRP A 3 1.41 -33.12 -4.16
CA TRP A 3 1.68 -32.45 -2.90
C TRP A 3 0.38 -31.93 -2.26
N PRO A 4 0.08 -32.26 -0.98
CA PRO A 4 -1.22 -32.00 -0.36
C PRO A 4 -1.51 -30.52 -0.04
N GLY A 5 -0.57 -29.60 -0.31
CA GLY A 5 -0.66 -28.22 0.15
C GLY A 5 0.01 -28.02 1.51
N PRO A 6 0.21 -26.76 1.94
CA PRO A 6 0.84 -26.47 3.23
C PRO A 6 -0.13 -26.51 4.42
N HIS A 7 -1.45 -26.58 4.18
CA HIS A 7 -2.47 -26.57 5.23
C HIS A 7 -3.22 -27.92 5.31
N GLN A 8 -3.59 -28.31 6.53
CA GLN A 8 -4.43 -29.50 6.76
C GLN A 8 -5.85 -29.29 6.21
N LEU A 9 -6.40 -28.07 6.36
CA LEU A 9 -7.73 -27.73 5.83
C LEU A 9 -7.64 -27.44 4.33
N ALA A 10 -8.22 -28.32 3.51
CA ALA A 10 -8.17 -28.22 2.04
C ALA A 10 -8.64 -26.86 1.50
N ARG A 11 -9.67 -26.27 2.11
CA ARG A 11 -10.19 -24.94 1.74
C ARG A 11 -9.11 -23.85 1.80
N LEU A 12 -8.17 -23.90 2.74
CA LEU A 12 -7.06 -22.92 2.80
C LEU A 12 -6.06 -23.13 1.65
N ASN A 13 -5.86 -24.36 1.20
CA ASN A 13 -5.03 -24.65 0.03
C ASN A 13 -5.66 -24.11 -1.27
N GLU A 14 -7.00 -24.13 -1.36
CA GLU A 14 -7.74 -23.53 -2.48
C GLU A 14 -7.60 -22.00 -2.49
N HIS A 15 -7.68 -21.35 -1.32
CA HIS A 15 -7.43 -19.91 -1.20
C HIS A 15 -6.06 -19.51 -1.73
N GLY A 16 -5.04 -20.34 -1.51
CA GLY A 16 -3.68 -20.12 -2.03
C GLY A 16 -3.57 -19.99 -3.56
N ARG A 17 -4.62 -20.35 -4.31
CA ARG A 17 -4.71 -20.13 -5.76
C ARG A 17 -5.00 -18.66 -6.12
N LYS A 18 -5.74 -17.93 -5.27
CA LYS A 18 -6.19 -16.54 -5.52
C LYS A 18 -5.60 -15.53 -4.53
N ILE A 19 -5.18 -16.00 -3.35
CA ILE A 19 -4.64 -15.20 -2.26
C ILE A 19 -3.15 -15.54 -2.09
N SER A 20 -2.28 -14.54 -2.02
CA SER A 20 -0.87 -14.79 -1.73
C SER A 20 -0.67 -15.15 -0.26
N CYS A 21 0.33 -15.98 0.05
CA CYS A 21 0.60 -16.43 1.43
C CYS A 21 0.80 -15.24 2.38
N GLN A 22 1.42 -14.16 1.88
CA GLN A 22 1.65 -12.92 2.61
C GLN A 22 0.36 -12.29 3.13
N THR A 23 -0.74 -12.36 2.37
CA THR A 23 -2.03 -11.79 2.77
C THR A 23 -2.51 -12.37 4.10
N CYS A 24 -2.47 -13.69 4.25
CA CYS A 24 -2.92 -14.35 5.48
C CYS A 24 -1.85 -14.31 6.58
N HIS A 25 -0.56 -14.41 6.22
CA HIS A 25 0.50 -14.58 7.20
C HIS A 25 1.20 -13.27 7.62
N ILE A 26 0.87 -12.13 7.01
CA ILE A 26 1.35 -10.80 7.42
C ILE A 26 0.14 -9.91 7.74
N PRO A 27 -0.56 -10.19 8.87
CA PRO A 27 -1.79 -9.48 9.22
C PRO A 27 -1.58 -7.97 9.44
N ARG A 28 -0.38 -7.59 9.90
CA ARG A 28 0.04 -6.21 10.18
C ARG A 28 1.54 -6.02 9.96
N PHE A 29 1.94 -4.85 9.46
CA PHE A 29 3.34 -4.43 9.35
C PHE A 29 3.65 -3.24 10.29
N GLY A 30 4.92 -2.82 10.38
CA GLY A 30 5.34 -1.78 11.32
C GLY A 30 5.22 -2.21 12.80
N ARG A 31 5.46 -3.50 13.08
CA ARG A 31 5.35 -4.08 14.43
C ARG A 31 6.49 -3.66 15.34
N THR A 32 7.73 -3.68 14.85
CA THR A 32 8.94 -3.36 15.65
C THR A 32 9.25 -1.88 15.69
N ALA A 33 9.07 -1.19 14.56
CA ALA A 33 9.29 0.24 14.40
C ALA A 33 8.15 0.84 13.56
N PRO A 34 7.80 2.13 13.78
CA PRO A 34 6.79 2.81 12.99
C PRO A 34 7.24 2.92 11.52
N ALA A 35 6.29 2.75 10.60
CA ALA A 35 6.51 2.87 9.16
C ALA A 35 5.78 4.09 8.61
N PRO A 36 6.30 4.76 7.57
CA PRO A 36 5.64 5.91 6.97
C PRO A 36 4.30 5.50 6.34
N VAL A 37 3.27 6.31 6.59
CA VAL A 37 1.94 6.20 5.96
C VAL A 37 1.61 7.42 5.12
N THR A 38 2.21 8.57 5.44
CA THR A 38 2.16 9.76 4.60
C THR A 38 3.50 10.47 4.51
N TRP A 39 3.68 11.26 3.45
CA TRP A 39 4.77 12.21 3.32
C TRP A 39 4.29 13.54 2.75
N ASN A 40 4.09 14.53 3.61
CA ASN A 40 3.63 15.86 3.20
C ASN A 40 4.80 16.82 3.03
N TRP A 41 5.19 17.11 1.79
CA TRP A 41 6.35 17.97 1.52
C TRP A 41 6.11 19.41 1.96
N VAL A 42 4.86 19.87 2.00
CA VAL A 42 4.52 21.22 2.49
C VAL A 42 4.96 21.39 3.94
N MET A 43 4.86 20.34 4.75
CA MET A 43 5.24 20.36 6.17
C MET A 43 6.75 20.21 6.41
N GLY A 44 7.53 19.91 5.37
CA GLY A 44 8.97 19.74 5.46
C GLY A 44 9.64 20.98 6.07
N ASN A 45 10.39 20.79 7.16
CA ASN A 45 11.01 21.84 7.98
C ASN A 45 10.05 22.84 8.65
N GLN A 46 8.73 22.70 8.48
CA GLN A 46 7.74 23.55 9.13
C GLN A 46 7.29 22.97 10.48
N THR A 47 7.47 21.66 10.68
CA THR A 47 7.12 20.99 11.93
C THR A 47 8.36 20.45 12.64
N GLY A 48 8.32 20.48 13.97
CA GLY A 48 9.24 19.70 14.80
C GLY A 48 8.89 18.21 14.75
N THR A 49 9.63 17.41 15.53
CA THR A 49 9.33 15.99 15.70
C THR A 49 8.28 15.79 16.79
N ILE A 50 7.17 15.14 16.46
CA ILE A 50 6.15 14.71 17.44
C ILE A 50 6.37 13.23 17.71
N SER A 51 6.49 12.87 18.99
CA SER A 51 6.69 11.49 19.43
C SER A 51 5.73 11.07 20.54
N ARG A 52 5.49 9.77 20.65
CA ARG A 52 4.73 9.11 21.72
C ARG A 52 5.66 8.22 22.53
N LEU A 53 5.55 8.29 23.86
CA LEU A 53 6.20 7.34 24.76
C LEU A 53 5.35 6.06 24.84
N LEU A 54 5.99 4.91 24.67
CA LEU A 54 5.37 3.60 24.80
C LEU A 54 5.49 3.07 26.24
N ALA A 55 4.65 2.09 26.56
CA ALA A 55 4.67 1.44 27.87
C ALA A 55 6.03 0.79 28.22
N ASP A 56 6.80 0.38 27.21
CA ASP A 56 8.14 -0.20 27.36
C ASP A 56 9.27 0.83 27.38
N GLY A 57 8.94 2.13 27.49
CA GLY A 57 9.90 3.23 27.56
C GLY A 57 10.49 3.67 26.23
N ARG A 58 10.19 3.00 25.11
CA ARG A 58 10.61 3.46 23.77
C ARG A 58 9.80 4.67 23.32
N ARG A 59 10.37 5.46 22.41
CA ARG A 59 9.67 6.57 21.74
C ARG A 59 9.41 6.24 20.28
N ASP A 60 8.15 6.36 19.88
CA ASP A 60 7.76 6.31 18.48
C ASP A 60 7.59 7.72 17.94
N ILE A 61 8.18 7.98 16.78
CA ILE A 61 7.91 9.20 16.02
C ILE A 61 6.55 9.02 15.33
N ILE A 62 5.65 9.97 15.54
CA ILE A 62 4.34 10.04 14.86
C ILE A 62 4.43 10.96 13.65
N LEU A 63 5.09 12.10 13.82
CA LEU A 63 5.37 13.07 12.77
C LEU A 63 6.84 13.45 12.86
N ASP A 64 7.57 13.30 11.77
CA ASP A 64 8.96 13.76 11.70
C ASP A 64 9.05 15.19 11.13
N ARG A 65 10.24 15.77 11.24
CA ARG A 65 10.52 17.12 10.75
C ARG A 65 10.50 17.26 9.22
N ASN A 66 10.51 16.14 8.49
CA ASN A 66 10.46 16.11 7.03
C ASN A 66 9.01 15.94 6.52
N GLY A 67 8.01 15.96 7.41
CA GLY A 67 6.60 15.84 7.06
C GLY A 67 6.13 14.40 6.86
N PHE A 68 6.90 13.39 7.31
CA PHE A 68 6.41 12.02 7.35
C PHE A 68 5.48 11.82 8.54
N THR A 69 4.28 11.29 8.29
CA THR A 69 3.50 10.67 9.36
C THR A 69 3.82 9.19 9.38
N LEU A 70 4.10 8.65 10.57
CA LEU A 70 4.42 7.24 10.76
C LEU A 70 3.42 6.56 11.71
N ALA A 71 3.19 5.27 11.48
CA ALA A 71 2.27 4.47 12.26
C ALA A 71 2.84 3.06 12.54
N ARG A 72 2.31 2.40 13.56
CA ARG A 72 2.63 1.00 13.91
C ARG A 72 1.44 0.10 13.70
N ASN A 73 1.72 -1.20 13.62
CA ASN A 73 0.69 -2.24 13.54
C ASN A 73 -0.33 -1.93 12.42
N ILE A 74 0.18 -1.55 11.26
CA ILE A 74 -0.60 -1.07 10.12
C ILE A 74 -1.18 -2.28 9.38
N GLU A 75 -2.48 -2.23 9.12
CA GLU A 75 -3.14 -3.18 8.23
C GLU A 75 -2.74 -2.91 6.77
N PRO A 76 -2.31 -3.93 6.01
CA PRO A 76 -2.01 -3.77 4.60
C PRO A 76 -3.24 -3.40 3.77
N GLN A 77 -3.00 -2.76 2.63
CA GLN A 77 -3.98 -2.65 1.56
C GLN A 77 -3.92 -3.90 0.69
N TYR A 78 -5.05 -4.49 0.33
CA TYR A 78 -5.09 -5.71 -0.48
C TYR A 78 -5.39 -5.37 -1.94
N LEU A 79 -4.47 -5.72 -2.85
CA LEU A 79 -4.60 -5.45 -4.29
C LEU A 79 -4.22 -6.70 -5.09
N TRP A 80 -4.73 -6.81 -6.31
CA TRP A 80 -4.27 -7.82 -7.26
C TRP A 80 -2.82 -7.54 -7.70
N SER A 81 -1.98 -8.58 -7.67
CA SER A 81 -0.60 -8.49 -8.15
C SER A 81 -0.12 -9.84 -8.66
N ASP A 82 0.59 -9.83 -9.78
CA ASP A 82 1.40 -10.95 -10.27
C ASP A 82 2.90 -10.73 -10.05
N GLY A 83 3.27 -9.68 -9.30
CA GLY A 83 4.65 -9.25 -9.09
C GLY A 83 5.12 -8.14 -10.05
N SER A 84 4.37 -7.86 -11.11
CA SER A 84 4.67 -6.76 -12.03
C SER A 84 4.19 -5.42 -11.47
N GLU A 85 4.95 -4.36 -11.73
CA GLU A 85 4.67 -3.01 -11.23
C GLU A 85 4.70 -1.98 -12.37
N LEU A 86 3.89 -0.93 -12.22
CA LEU A 86 3.96 0.29 -13.03
C LEU A 86 4.62 1.39 -12.21
N LEU A 87 5.60 2.05 -12.84
CA LEU A 87 6.31 3.18 -12.25
C LEU A 87 5.99 4.47 -13.01
N TYR A 88 5.76 5.54 -12.28
CA TYR A 88 5.69 6.88 -12.86
C TYR A 88 7.04 7.23 -13.49
N ARG A 89 7.02 7.51 -14.79
CA ARG A 89 8.19 7.98 -15.52
C ARG A 89 8.27 9.49 -15.41
N ARG A 90 9.42 10.02 -14.96
CA ARG A 90 9.67 11.47 -14.91
C ARG A 90 9.38 12.12 -16.26
N GLY A 91 8.74 13.29 -16.24
CA GLY A 91 8.27 14.00 -17.43
C GLY A 91 6.90 13.56 -17.95
N THR A 92 6.29 12.49 -17.40
CA THR A 92 4.94 12.08 -17.77
C THR A 92 3.92 13.06 -17.20
N ARG A 93 2.97 13.48 -18.04
CA ARG A 93 1.90 14.38 -17.59
C ARG A 93 0.98 13.70 -16.59
N ILE A 94 0.55 14.47 -15.60
CA ILE A 94 -0.38 14.10 -14.55
C ILE A 94 -1.65 14.96 -14.63
N ARG A 95 -2.67 14.55 -13.89
CA ARG A 95 -3.85 15.36 -13.60
C ARG A 95 -3.78 15.77 -12.12
N PRO A 96 -3.48 17.05 -11.79
CA PRO A 96 -3.21 17.46 -10.40
C PRO A 96 -4.39 17.31 -9.43
N ASP A 97 -5.61 17.25 -9.98
CA ASP A 97 -6.86 16.99 -9.28
C ASP A 97 -7.12 15.50 -9.01
N GLN A 98 -6.21 14.62 -9.45
CA GLN A 98 -6.33 13.18 -9.30
C GLN A 98 -5.11 12.57 -8.63
N LEU A 99 -5.33 11.46 -7.93
CA LEU A 99 -4.25 10.72 -7.29
C LEU A 99 -3.31 10.13 -8.35
N THR A 100 -2.05 10.55 -8.32
CA THR A 100 -1.02 10.00 -9.21
C THR A 100 -0.27 8.86 -8.52
N ALA A 101 -0.35 7.64 -9.06
CA ALA A 101 0.47 6.52 -8.59
C ALA A 101 1.92 6.66 -9.06
N ILE A 102 2.86 6.77 -8.12
CA ILE A 102 4.30 6.72 -8.39
C ILE A 102 4.76 5.30 -8.64
N GLN A 103 4.21 4.37 -7.87
CA GLN A 103 4.44 2.93 -7.97
C GLN A 103 3.14 2.24 -7.61
N GLN A 104 2.72 1.28 -8.43
CA GLN A 104 1.50 0.48 -8.22
C GLN A 104 1.65 -0.89 -8.88
N PRO A 105 0.88 -1.90 -8.47
CA PRO A 105 0.80 -3.15 -9.24
C PRO A 105 0.32 -2.87 -10.67
N ALA A 106 0.79 -3.68 -11.61
CA ALA A 106 0.28 -3.68 -12.98
C ALA A 106 -1.20 -4.10 -13.02
N PRO A 107 -1.91 -3.83 -14.14
CA PRO A 107 -3.28 -4.31 -14.32
C PRO A 107 -3.38 -5.83 -14.07
N ARG A 108 -4.50 -6.26 -13.48
CA ARG A 108 -4.74 -7.64 -13.09
C ARG A 108 -4.54 -8.61 -14.27
N SER A 109 -3.62 -9.55 -14.12
CA SER A 109 -3.43 -10.69 -15.03
C SER A 109 -4.14 -11.95 -14.50
N PRO A 110 -4.31 -13.00 -15.32
CA PRO A 110 -4.89 -14.27 -14.88
C PRO A 110 -4.11 -14.95 -13.74
N GLN A 111 -2.81 -14.67 -13.64
CA GLN A 111 -1.92 -15.23 -12.62
C GLN A 111 -1.88 -14.39 -11.34
N ALA A 112 -2.47 -13.19 -11.35
CA ALA A 112 -2.46 -12.29 -10.21
C ALA A 112 -3.16 -12.90 -8.99
N LYS A 113 -2.61 -12.61 -7.81
CA LYS A 113 -3.17 -12.95 -6.51
C LYS A 113 -3.43 -11.69 -5.68
N ILE A 114 -4.44 -11.75 -4.80
CA ILE A 114 -4.67 -10.72 -3.79
C ILE A 114 -3.46 -10.73 -2.83
N THR A 115 -2.79 -9.59 -2.76
CA THR A 115 -1.47 -9.41 -2.12
C THR A 115 -1.49 -8.19 -1.22
N PRO A 116 -0.79 -8.23 -0.05
CA PRO A 116 -0.74 -7.10 0.85
C PRO A 116 0.27 -6.05 0.38
N PHE A 117 -0.12 -4.79 0.43
CA PHE A 117 0.70 -3.63 0.09
C PHE A 117 0.72 -2.63 1.24
N SER A 118 1.89 -2.03 1.48
CA SER A 118 1.94 -0.74 2.16
C SER A 118 1.58 0.35 1.14
N ALA A 119 0.89 1.39 1.60
CA ALA A 119 0.56 2.56 0.80
C ALA A 119 1.08 3.80 1.51
N VAL A 120 1.89 4.59 0.80
CA VAL A 120 2.36 5.89 1.29
C VAL A 120 1.74 6.97 0.42
N TYR A 121 0.86 7.78 1.00
CA TYR A 121 0.27 8.93 0.34
C TYR A 121 1.15 10.15 0.53
N ALA A 122 1.42 10.90 -0.53
CA ALA A 122 2.32 12.05 -0.45
C ALA A 122 1.76 13.28 -1.16
N THR A 123 2.04 14.44 -0.59
CA THR A 123 1.82 15.73 -1.23
C THR A 123 3.13 16.16 -1.84
N GLN A 124 3.20 16.22 -3.17
CA GLN A 124 4.43 16.48 -3.92
C GLN A 124 4.27 17.67 -4.87
N LEU A 125 5.40 18.24 -5.30
CA LEU A 125 5.42 19.32 -6.28
C LEU A 125 5.09 18.81 -7.69
N TYR A 126 4.38 19.63 -8.45
CA TYR A 126 4.25 19.47 -9.90
C TYR A 126 4.41 20.82 -10.62
N ASP A 127 4.85 20.77 -11.87
CA ASP A 127 4.95 21.97 -12.71
C ASP A 127 3.55 22.39 -13.21
N ALA A 128 3.13 23.62 -12.91
CA ALA A 128 1.77 24.09 -13.20
C ALA A 128 1.46 24.20 -14.71
N ARG A 129 2.49 24.34 -15.56
CA ARG A 129 2.32 24.45 -17.02
C ARG A 129 2.57 23.13 -17.73
N TYR A 130 3.68 22.46 -17.43
CA TYR A 130 4.02 21.19 -18.07
C TYR A 130 3.26 20.01 -17.51
N ARG A 131 2.70 20.15 -16.30
CA ARG A 131 1.88 19.16 -15.60
C ARG A 131 2.58 17.82 -15.38
N TYR A 132 3.86 17.81 -15.04
CA TYR A 132 4.53 16.62 -14.50
C TYR A 132 5.06 16.90 -13.10
N LEU A 133 5.28 15.83 -12.33
CA LEU A 133 5.91 15.93 -11.01
C LEU A 133 7.31 16.52 -11.11
N ILE A 134 7.63 17.42 -10.18
CA ILE A 134 8.93 18.06 -10.05
C ILE A 134 9.82 17.16 -9.20
N SER A 135 11.07 16.96 -9.63
CA SER A 135 12.12 16.35 -8.82
C SER A 135 12.98 17.47 -8.24
N PRO A 136 12.69 17.99 -7.03
CA PRO A 136 13.45 19.07 -6.43
C PRO A 136 14.84 18.56 -5.99
N GLN A 137 15.80 19.48 -5.93
CA GLN A 137 17.09 19.20 -5.30
C GLN A 137 16.95 19.19 -3.77
N LEU A 138 16.84 18.01 -3.17
CA LEU A 138 16.82 17.86 -1.72
C LEU A 138 18.20 18.16 -1.12
N ALA A 139 18.22 18.46 0.18
CA ALA A 139 19.45 18.71 0.93
C ALA A 139 20.28 17.41 1.06
N ASP A 140 21.59 17.56 1.18
CA ASP A 140 22.58 16.48 1.24
C ASP A 140 22.76 15.89 2.66
N THR A 141 21.89 16.27 3.60
CA THR A 141 21.98 15.82 4.99
C THR A 141 21.01 14.67 5.27
N SER A 142 21.43 13.73 6.12
CA SER A 142 20.59 12.58 6.51
C SER A 142 19.41 12.94 7.42
N THR A 143 19.43 14.11 8.06
CA THR A 143 18.43 14.49 9.07
C THR A 143 17.44 15.54 8.59
N ARG A 144 17.78 16.28 7.52
CA ARG A 144 16.96 17.35 6.95
C ARG A 144 16.92 17.19 5.44
N LEU A 145 15.78 16.75 4.92
CA LEU A 145 15.62 16.48 3.48
C LEU A 145 15.34 17.74 2.68
N PHE A 146 14.61 18.69 3.24
CA PHE A 146 14.29 19.94 2.56
C PHE A 146 15.31 21.02 2.91
N SER A 147 15.76 21.79 1.92
CA SER A 147 16.60 22.96 2.18
C SER A 147 15.76 24.14 2.72
N GLU A 148 16.41 25.21 3.17
CA GLU A 148 15.74 26.48 3.49
C GLU A 148 15.48 27.34 2.25
N LYS A 149 15.90 26.88 1.06
CA LYS A 149 15.69 27.60 -0.18
C LYS A 149 14.19 27.67 -0.51
N PRO A 150 13.74 28.75 -1.16
CA PRO A 150 12.39 28.81 -1.74
C PRO A 150 12.13 27.63 -2.68
N TRP A 151 10.90 27.11 -2.68
CA TRP A 151 10.50 25.98 -3.53
C TRP A 151 10.82 26.17 -5.02
N ASN A 152 10.70 27.40 -5.51
CA ASN A 152 11.03 27.74 -6.89
C ASN A 152 12.50 27.46 -7.23
N ASP A 153 13.42 27.75 -6.32
CA ASP A 153 14.86 27.56 -6.53
C ASP A 153 15.21 26.08 -6.46
N THR A 154 14.68 25.38 -5.46
CA THR A 154 14.86 23.93 -5.30
C THR A 154 14.29 23.14 -6.48
N ALA A 155 13.12 23.56 -6.99
CA ALA A 155 12.51 22.98 -8.18
C ALA A 155 13.36 23.25 -9.43
N ARG A 156 13.82 24.49 -9.64
CA ARG A 156 14.66 24.87 -10.78
C ARG A 156 15.97 24.09 -10.80
N GLU A 157 16.67 24.02 -9.68
CA GLU A 157 17.93 23.29 -9.55
C GLU A 157 17.74 21.79 -9.83
N GLY A 158 16.74 21.16 -9.20
CA GLY A 158 16.50 19.73 -9.35
C GLY A 158 16.03 19.34 -10.74
N MET A 159 15.19 20.16 -11.38
CA MET A 159 14.74 19.89 -12.75
C MET A 159 15.86 20.09 -13.78
N ASN A 160 16.70 21.12 -13.60
CA ASN A 160 17.88 21.33 -14.42
C ASN A 160 18.87 20.15 -14.33
N SER A 161 19.08 19.58 -13.14
CA SER A 161 20.02 18.46 -12.96
C SER A 161 19.60 17.19 -13.69
N ILE A 162 18.28 16.98 -13.87
CA ILE A 162 17.73 15.86 -14.64
C ILE A 162 17.33 16.23 -16.07
N ARG A 163 17.72 17.43 -16.52
CA ARG A 163 17.47 17.97 -17.88
C ARG A 163 15.99 17.96 -18.28
N LEU A 164 15.09 18.17 -17.32
CA LEU A 164 13.68 18.42 -17.59
C LEU A 164 13.37 19.92 -17.45
N PRO A 165 12.60 20.52 -18.37
CA PRO A 165 12.22 21.92 -18.24
C PRO A 165 11.49 22.22 -16.92
N TYR A 166 11.63 23.45 -16.43
CA TYR A 166 10.81 23.97 -15.35
C TYR A 166 10.23 25.31 -15.79
N SER A 167 8.91 25.45 -15.71
CA SER A 167 8.19 26.63 -16.20
C SER A 167 8.33 27.85 -15.30
N GLY A 168 8.87 27.68 -14.09
CA GLY A 168 8.87 28.72 -13.06
C GLY A 168 7.58 28.79 -12.24
N ALA A 169 6.59 27.95 -12.55
CA ALA A 169 5.34 27.85 -11.81
C ALA A 169 5.12 26.41 -11.32
N PHE A 170 4.75 26.27 -10.05
CA PHE A 170 4.48 24.97 -9.43
C PHE A 170 3.15 24.98 -8.67
N GLY A 171 2.67 23.79 -8.37
CA GLY A 171 1.64 23.54 -7.37
C GLY A 171 1.93 22.27 -6.60
N PHE A 172 1.00 21.88 -5.73
CA PHE A 172 1.05 20.61 -5.02
C PHE A 172 -0.04 19.67 -5.51
N THR A 173 0.27 18.39 -5.55
CA THR A 173 -0.65 17.32 -5.97
C THR A 173 -0.51 16.13 -5.04
N THR A 174 -1.55 15.30 -4.97
CA THR A 174 -1.51 14.06 -4.20
C THR A 174 -0.98 12.91 -5.05
N THR A 175 -0.16 12.08 -4.43
CA THR A 175 0.46 10.90 -5.03
C THR A 175 0.36 9.71 -4.09
N VAL A 176 0.51 8.49 -4.62
CA VAL A 176 0.59 7.26 -3.82
C VAL A 176 1.71 6.37 -4.31
N THR A 177 2.38 5.71 -3.37
CA THR A 177 3.35 4.64 -3.65
C THR A 177 2.86 3.38 -2.96
N TYR A 178 2.53 2.34 -3.73
CA TYR A 178 2.26 1.02 -3.22
C TYR A 178 3.53 0.17 -3.25
N ARG A 179 3.82 -0.56 -2.18
CA ARG A 179 4.91 -1.55 -2.13
C ARG A 179 4.42 -2.83 -1.51
N THR A 180 4.75 -3.97 -2.12
CA THR A 180 4.37 -5.28 -1.57
C THR A 180 4.95 -5.48 -0.17
N VAL A 181 4.16 -6.02 0.74
CA VAL A 181 4.62 -6.41 2.08
C VAL A 181 5.03 -7.88 2.03
N ASN A 182 6.35 -8.14 2.06
CA ASN A 182 6.91 -9.50 1.95
C ASN A 182 7.58 -9.99 3.25
N HIS A 183 7.79 -9.12 4.24
CA HIS A 183 8.51 -9.44 5.46
C HIS A 183 7.63 -9.26 6.69
N GLY A 184 8.03 -9.89 7.79
CA GLY A 184 7.25 -9.88 9.02
C GLY A 184 6.10 -10.87 8.97
N VAL A 185 6.34 -12.07 8.42
CA VAL A 185 5.49 -13.25 8.63
C VAL A 185 5.26 -13.43 10.13
N SER A 186 4.00 -13.64 10.52
CA SER A 186 3.61 -13.87 11.91
C SER A 186 3.54 -15.37 12.20
N ALA A 187 3.52 -15.72 13.49
CA ALA A 187 3.28 -17.10 13.89
C ALA A 187 1.89 -17.57 13.38
N ILE A 188 1.72 -18.88 13.22
CA ILE A 188 0.51 -19.44 12.58
C ILE A 188 -0.77 -19.08 13.35
N GLU A 189 -0.69 -18.95 14.67
CA GLU A 189 -1.80 -18.58 15.57
C GLU A 189 -2.24 -17.11 15.39
N GLN A 190 -1.45 -16.32 14.66
CA GLN A 190 -1.73 -14.91 14.34
C GLN A 190 -2.05 -14.72 12.85
N ALA A 191 -2.05 -15.79 12.06
CA ALA A 191 -2.48 -15.71 10.67
C ALA A 191 -3.96 -15.33 10.62
N LEU A 192 -4.36 -14.70 9.52
CA LEU A 192 -5.77 -14.37 9.29
C LEU A 192 -6.61 -15.63 9.21
N ASP A 193 -7.75 -15.59 9.88
CA ASP A 193 -8.77 -16.63 9.78
C ASP A 193 -9.92 -16.17 8.85
N CYS A 194 -10.90 -17.03 8.65
CA CYS A 194 -12.06 -16.85 7.79
C CYS A 194 -12.72 -15.48 7.99
N LEU A 195 -13.04 -15.13 9.24
CA LEU A 195 -13.77 -13.92 9.59
C LEU A 195 -12.90 -12.65 9.63
N ASP A 196 -11.59 -12.77 9.46
CA ASP A 196 -10.74 -11.60 9.22
C ASP A 196 -10.98 -11.02 7.83
N CYS A 197 -11.31 -11.88 6.85
CA CYS A 197 -11.55 -11.48 5.47
C CYS A 197 -13.05 -11.39 5.15
N HIS A 198 -13.82 -12.35 5.66
CA HIS A 198 -15.24 -12.53 5.37
C HIS A 198 -16.14 -11.97 6.48
N GLY A 199 -17.37 -11.62 6.11
CA GLY A 199 -18.38 -11.06 6.99
C GLY A 199 -18.30 -9.53 7.11
N GLN A 200 -19.22 -8.97 7.90
CA GLN A 200 -19.46 -7.52 7.96
C GLN A 200 -18.28 -6.68 8.43
N ARG A 201 -17.32 -7.28 9.15
CA ARG A 201 -16.10 -6.61 9.63
C ARG A 201 -14.84 -7.14 8.95
N GLY A 202 -15.01 -7.84 7.82
CA GLY A 202 -13.92 -8.34 7.02
C GLY A 202 -13.05 -7.19 6.49
N ARG A 203 -11.75 -7.44 6.38
CA ARG A 203 -10.77 -6.45 5.90
C ARG A 203 -10.69 -6.29 4.39
N MET A 204 -11.45 -7.10 3.64
CA MET A 204 -11.40 -7.12 2.18
C MET A 204 -12.42 -6.14 1.61
N ASP A 205 -11.92 -5.18 0.82
CA ASP A 205 -12.77 -4.34 -0.03
C ASP A 205 -13.11 -5.15 -1.30
N TRP A 206 -14.13 -5.99 -1.19
CA TRP A 206 -14.55 -6.92 -2.24
C TRP A 206 -14.89 -6.21 -3.55
N GLN A 207 -15.60 -5.08 -3.48
CA GLN A 207 -15.96 -4.28 -4.65
C GLN A 207 -14.73 -3.74 -5.36
N ARG A 208 -13.75 -3.18 -4.62
CA ARG A 208 -12.48 -2.74 -5.20
C ARG A 208 -11.67 -3.89 -5.79
N LEU A 209 -11.79 -5.09 -5.23
CA LEU A 209 -11.16 -6.30 -5.75
C LEU A 209 -11.91 -6.90 -6.96
N GLY A 210 -13.04 -6.31 -7.36
CA GLY A 210 -13.84 -6.72 -8.51
C GLY A 210 -14.77 -7.89 -8.23
N TYR A 211 -15.20 -8.07 -6.98
CA TYR A 211 -16.29 -8.96 -6.59
C TYR A 211 -17.55 -8.14 -6.32
N ASP A 212 -18.72 -8.68 -6.69
CA ASP A 212 -19.99 -7.99 -6.46
C ASP A 212 -20.35 -7.93 -4.96
N GLN A 213 -19.94 -8.95 -4.20
CA GLN A 213 -20.14 -9.10 -2.77
C GLN A 213 -19.03 -9.96 -2.15
N ASP A 214 -19.12 -10.19 -0.84
CA ASP A 214 -18.27 -11.16 -0.16
C ASP A 214 -18.42 -12.56 -0.79
N PRO A 215 -17.35 -13.18 -1.34
CA PRO A 215 -17.45 -14.47 -2.02
C PRO A 215 -17.69 -15.64 -1.06
N TRP A 216 -17.76 -15.40 0.25
CA TRP A 216 -18.27 -16.41 1.19
C TRP A 216 -19.72 -16.81 0.85
N SER A 217 -20.51 -15.88 0.29
CA SER A 217 -21.95 -16.05 0.14
C SER A 217 -22.42 -16.62 -1.20
N ASP A 218 -21.59 -17.33 -1.97
CA ASP A 218 -22.05 -17.96 -3.22
C ASP A 218 -21.80 -19.49 -3.26
N THR A 219 -22.92 -20.23 -3.37
CA THR A 219 -23.09 -21.66 -3.71
C THR A 219 -22.70 -22.72 -2.68
N VAL A 220 -23.55 -22.93 -1.67
CA VAL A 220 -23.93 -24.31 -1.37
C VAL A 220 -24.93 -24.68 -2.45
N GLU A 221 -24.50 -25.41 -3.49
CA GLU A 221 -25.46 -26.25 -4.22
C GLU A 221 -26.16 -27.08 -3.15
N GLN A 222 -27.46 -26.84 -2.96
CA GLN A 222 -28.26 -27.74 -2.15
C GLN A 222 -28.17 -29.10 -2.84
N GLU A 223 -27.43 -30.04 -2.26
CA GLU A 223 -27.58 -31.44 -2.64
C GLU A 223 -29.09 -31.73 -2.59
N PRO A 224 -29.69 -32.31 -3.65
CA PRO A 224 -31.08 -32.70 -3.57
C PRO A 224 -31.22 -33.64 -2.36
N PRO A 225 -32.34 -33.56 -1.60
CA PRO A 225 -32.55 -34.44 -0.47
C PRO A 225 -32.38 -35.89 -0.94
N ASN A 226 -31.54 -36.66 -0.24
CA ASN A 226 -31.46 -38.11 -0.44
C ASN A 226 -32.89 -38.66 -0.41
N GLU A 227 -33.37 -39.19 -1.54
CA GLU A 227 -34.52 -40.07 -1.53
C GLU A 227 -34.16 -41.25 -0.62
N GLU A 228 -34.84 -41.34 0.51
CA GLU A 228 -34.81 -42.52 1.35
C GLU A 228 -35.14 -43.73 0.47
N LEU A 229 -34.20 -44.67 0.41
CA LEU A 229 -34.45 -46.03 -0.07
C LEU A 229 -35.53 -46.62 0.83
N GLY A 230 -36.78 -46.51 0.37
CA GLY A 230 -37.91 -47.17 0.98
C GLY A 230 -37.71 -48.68 0.94
N ASP A 231 -37.80 -49.30 2.10
CA ASP A 231 -37.88 -50.73 2.31
C ASP A 231 -38.81 -51.42 1.30
N ARG A 232 -38.26 -52.39 0.57
CA ARG A 232 -38.98 -53.57 0.06
C ARG A 232 -38.09 -54.80 0.12
#